data_AF-A3ZU69-F1
#
_entry.id   AF-A3ZU69-F1
#
_cell.length_a   1.000
_cell.length_b   1.000
_cell.length_c   1.000
_cell.angle_alpha   90.00
_cell.angle_beta   90.00
_cell.angle_gamma   90.00
#
_symmetry.space_group_name_H-M   'P 1'
#
loop_
_entity.id
_entity.type
_entity.pdbx_description
1 polymer ?
#
loop_
_entity_poly.entity_id
_entity_poly.type
_entity_poly.pdbx_seq_one_letter_code
_entity_poly.pdbx_strand_id
1 'polypeptide(L)'
;MLATFASAPSSRADVPEVSELDLSTPQGFMAGIGFDESYYKMFDDDQAINEEEQEPLIRLLSRIRRPKPKQIEAWLQLRPDWGAFVDQPDQSRLDCFLLVGRVVKIESRPILPELGAVYELADFYALEVIPTDSESSGVQRVTLLSLTIPERFKPLVDQPADAIDEPISAAAYFLKRTTPAAAAEMMIAAVTERVSWHPDHVNASLGVNAGQILLAAQGVDIGQFDTVRDRAAFTGLENESFYQSMAAISSISPEQLAKVATPVALPQLLTDPGSYRGAAVRVSGTVRRITKIVVDEETARRRGLEYYYEINLFVPLETPIISQAHADTSTRKEFRHSYPVVLCSRELPPGGSVSDDLHLQVTADGIFYKDWAYRTPFMSTDDPNRRQISPLFIVNRPRTIEGATTAEVNSIALWVLIFAVLASSLGIGAGVMLAGKRKRR
;
A
#
# COMPACT_ATOMS: atom_id res chain seq x y z
N MET A 1 28.90 10.96 -71.92
CA MET A 1 28.08 9.95 -71.21
C MET A 1 28.36 10.10 -69.72
N LEU A 2 27.57 10.92 -69.04
CA LEU A 2 27.53 11.01 -67.58
C LEU A 2 26.05 11.11 -67.23
N ALA A 3 25.51 10.03 -66.66
CA ALA A 3 24.10 9.90 -66.31
C ALA A 3 23.83 10.62 -65.00
N THR A 4 22.86 11.53 -65.02
CA THR A 4 22.35 12.27 -63.88
C THR A 4 21.39 11.35 -63.11
N PHE A 5 21.72 11.03 -61.85
CA PHE A 5 20.79 10.35 -60.95
C PHE A 5 19.73 11.36 -60.48
N ALA A 6 18.47 11.13 -60.86
CA ALA A 6 17.33 11.83 -60.30
C ALA A 6 17.07 11.30 -58.87
N SER A 7 17.09 12.19 -57.89
CA SER A 7 16.62 11.90 -56.53
C SER A 7 15.10 11.80 -56.53
N ALA A 8 14.58 10.66 -56.10
CA ALA A 8 13.16 10.52 -55.79
C ALA A 8 12.82 11.32 -54.52
N PRO A 9 11.65 12.00 -54.46
CA PRO A 9 11.21 12.65 -53.25
C PRO A 9 10.77 11.57 -52.24
N SER A 10 11.45 11.55 -51.10
CA SER A 10 11.00 10.83 -49.90
C SER A 10 9.72 11.50 -49.41
N SER A 11 8.55 10.91 -49.68
CA SER A 11 7.32 11.29 -48.99
C SER A 11 7.40 10.76 -47.57
N ARG A 12 7.88 11.59 -46.64
CA ARG A 12 7.48 11.45 -45.23
C ARG A 12 5.96 11.56 -45.22
N ALA A 13 5.29 10.48 -44.85
CA ALA A 13 3.89 10.54 -44.45
C ALA A 13 3.71 11.67 -43.43
N ASP A 14 2.62 12.42 -43.56
CA ASP A 14 2.22 13.53 -42.72
C ASP A 14 2.20 13.11 -41.24
N VAL A 15 3.31 13.32 -40.54
CA VAL A 15 3.32 13.28 -39.08
C VAL A 15 2.82 14.67 -38.65
N PRO A 16 1.64 14.77 -38.02
CA PRO A 16 1.12 16.07 -37.59
C PRO A 16 2.15 16.80 -36.73
N GLU A 17 2.30 18.10 -36.94
CA GLU A 17 3.19 18.90 -36.09
C GLU A 17 2.68 18.82 -34.63
N VAL A 18 3.59 18.72 -33.67
CA VAL A 18 3.24 18.61 -32.23
C VAL A 18 2.37 19.78 -31.75
N SER A 19 2.39 20.92 -32.45
CA SER A 19 1.55 22.10 -32.24
C SER A 19 0.05 21.88 -32.54
N GLU A 20 -0.31 20.86 -33.33
CA GLU A 20 -1.70 20.54 -33.71
C GLU A 20 -2.33 19.47 -32.81
N LEU A 21 -1.53 18.82 -31.94
CA LEU A 21 -2.00 17.75 -31.07
C LEU A 21 -2.59 18.31 -29.77
N ASP A 22 -3.82 17.89 -29.44
CA ASP A 22 -4.41 18.16 -28.14
C ASP A 22 -3.88 17.19 -27.07
N LEU A 23 -2.76 17.55 -26.44
CA LEU A 23 -2.13 16.79 -25.36
C LEU A 23 -3.00 16.70 -24.08
N SER A 24 -4.14 17.40 -24.04
CA SER A 24 -5.11 17.28 -22.95
C SER A 24 -6.03 16.07 -23.10
N THR A 25 -6.01 15.38 -24.25
CA THR A 25 -6.72 14.11 -24.49
C THR A 25 -5.78 12.92 -24.44
N PRO A 26 -6.27 11.70 -24.11
CA PRO A 26 -5.49 10.47 -24.22
C PRO A 26 -4.89 10.29 -25.62
N GLN A 27 -5.70 10.46 -26.68
CA GLN A 27 -5.32 10.24 -28.06
C GLN A 27 -4.22 11.21 -28.50
N GLY A 28 -4.39 12.51 -28.23
CA GLY A 28 -3.39 13.52 -28.56
C GLY A 28 -2.09 13.35 -27.79
N PHE A 29 -2.15 12.97 -26.50
CA PHE A 29 -0.96 12.63 -25.72
C PHE A 29 -0.22 11.41 -26.29
N MET A 30 -0.95 10.34 -26.61
CA MET A 30 -0.38 9.11 -27.20
C MET A 30 0.28 9.38 -28.55
N ALA A 31 -0.37 10.18 -29.41
CA ALA A 31 0.22 10.65 -30.67
C ALA A 31 1.52 11.44 -30.42
N GLY A 32 1.53 12.35 -29.42
CA GLY A 32 2.70 13.12 -29.03
C GLY A 32 3.89 12.29 -28.56
N ILE A 33 3.67 11.05 -28.11
CA ILE A 33 4.72 10.09 -27.75
C ILE A 33 4.97 9.01 -28.82
N GLY A 34 4.48 9.23 -30.04
CA GLY A 34 4.74 8.42 -31.22
C GLY A 34 3.80 7.22 -31.40
N PHE A 35 2.62 7.24 -30.78
CA PHE A 35 1.52 6.29 -31.00
C PHE A 35 0.33 7.03 -31.63
N ASP A 36 0.44 7.29 -32.93
CA ASP A 36 -0.56 8.03 -33.70
C ASP A 36 -1.66 7.12 -34.32
N GLU A 37 -2.50 7.72 -35.15
CA GLU A 37 -3.62 7.07 -35.84
C GLU A 37 -3.24 5.87 -36.69
N SER A 38 -2.03 5.84 -37.24
CA SER A 38 -1.58 4.69 -38.01
C SER A 38 -1.51 3.41 -37.16
N TYR A 39 -1.19 3.53 -35.86
CA TYR A 39 -1.03 2.38 -34.98
C TYR A 39 -2.35 1.83 -34.45
N TYR A 40 -3.28 2.70 -34.02
CA TYR A 40 -4.55 2.17 -33.50
C TYR A 40 -5.50 1.68 -34.62
N LYS A 41 -5.30 2.11 -35.86
CA LYS A 41 -5.96 1.52 -37.05
C LYS A 41 -5.49 0.12 -37.40
N MET A 42 -4.41 -0.37 -36.80
CA MET A 42 -3.95 -1.75 -36.97
C MET A 42 -4.79 -2.75 -36.15
N PHE A 43 -5.71 -2.28 -35.30
CA PHE A 43 -6.58 -3.15 -34.51
C PHE A 43 -7.93 -3.35 -35.19
N ASP A 44 -8.17 -4.57 -35.66
CA ASP A 44 -9.37 -4.94 -36.42
C ASP A 44 -10.51 -5.37 -35.49
N ASP A 45 -11.57 -4.58 -35.36
CA ASP A 45 -12.72 -4.98 -34.53
C ASP A 45 -13.32 -6.34 -34.92
N ASP A 46 -14.07 -6.93 -34.00
CA ASP A 46 -14.80 -8.20 -34.15
C ASP A 46 -13.93 -9.46 -34.19
N GLN A 47 -12.64 -9.31 -33.87
CA GLN A 47 -11.69 -10.41 -33.78
C GLN A 47 -10.92 -10.38 -32.47
N ALA A 48 -10.58 -11.56 -31.97
CA ALA A 48 -9.63 -11.70 -30.86
C ALA A 48 -8.26 -11.10 -31.26
N ILE A 49 -7.48 -10.69 -30.26
CA ILE A 49 -6.13 -10.19 -30.48
C ILE A 49 -5.28 -11.26 -31.17
N ASN A 50 -4.80 -10.95 -32.36
CA ASN A 50 -4.00 -11.86 -33.19
C ASN A 50 -2.50 -11.48 -33.19
N GLU A 51 -1.66 -12.24 -33.91
CA GLU A 51 -0.21 -12.01 -33.97
C GLU A 51 0.17 -10.71 -34.70
N GLU A 52 -0.59 -10.31 -35.72
CA GLU A 52 -0.36 -9.08 -36.49
C GLU A 52 -0.57 -7.81 -35.64
N GLU A 53 -1.43 -7.92 -34.62
CA GLU A 53 -1.72 -6.87 -33.65
C GLU A 53 -0.70 -6.77 -32.51
N GLN A 54 0.30 -7.66 -32.42
CA GLN A 54 1.27 -7.64 -31.32
C GLN A 54 2.20 -6.43 -31.35
N GLU A 55 2.70 -6.01 -32.52
CA GLU A 55 3.57 -4.83 -32.59
C GLU A 55 2.89 -3.56 -32.03
N PRO A 56 1.70 -3.15 -32.52
CA PRO A 56 1.03 -1.98 -31.98
C PRO A 56 0.64 -2.18 -30.51
N LEU A 57 0.27 -3.40 -30.09
CA LEU A 57 -0.06 -3.69 -28.68
C LEU A 57 1.13 -3.50 -27.73
N ILE A 58 2.27 -4.13 -28.00
CA ILE A 58 3.45 -4.04 -27.13
C ILE A 58 3.98 -2.60 -27.09
N ARG A 59 3.95 -1.93 -28.24
CA ARG A 59 4.28 -0.51 -28.33
C ARG A 59 3.37 0.35 -27.45
N LEU A 60 2.06 0.11 -27.46
CA LEU A 60 1.11 0.82 -26.59
C LEU A 60 1.36 0.51 -25.12
N LEU A 61 1.47 -0.77 -24.76
CA LEU A 61 1.75 -1.24 -23.39
C LEU A 61 3.05 -0.64 -22.80
N SER A 62 4.06 -0.41 -23.64
CA SER A 62 5.31 0.26 -23.22
C SER A 62 5.13 1.77 -22.95
N ARG A 63 4.09 2.38 -23.51
CA ARG A 63 3.86 3.84 -23.54
C ARG A 63 2.84 4.33 -22.53
N ILE A 64 1.86 3.50 -22.18
CA ILE A 64 0.83 3.83 -21.17
C ILE A 64 1.41 4.06 -19.76
N ARG A 65 2.70 3.81 -19.55
CA ARG A 65 3.46 4.15 -18.32
C ARG A 65 3.94 5.60 -18.25
N ARG A 66 3.83 6.35 -19.35
CA ARG A 66 4.35 7.73 -19.46
C ARG A 66 3.41 8.81 -18.91
N PRO A 67 2.08 8.71 -19.03
CA PRO A 67 1.18 9.68 -18.43
C PRO A 67 1.40 9.79 -16.92
N LYS A 68 1.40 11.03 -16.40
CA LYS A 68 1.46 11.26 -14.95
C LYS A 68 0.12 10.95 -14.30
N PRO A 69 0.08 10.59 -13.00
CA PRO A 69 -1.18 10.31 -12.29
C PRO A 69 -2.25 11.40 -12.48
N LYS A 70 -1.87 12.68 -12.39
CA LYS A 70 -2.79 13.81 -12.61
C LYS A 70 -3.41 13.84 -14.02
N GLN A 71 -2.69 13.39 -15.04
CA GLN A 71 -3.22 13.32 -16.41
C GLN A 71 -4.23 12.17 -16.53
N ILE A 72 -3.89 11.00 -16.00
CA ILE A 72 -4.80 9.85 -15.96
C ILE A 72 -6.08 10.24 -15.22
N GLU A 73 -5.98 10.87 -14.04
CA GLU A 73 -7.13 11.36 -13.26
C GLU A 73 -8.02 12.33 -14.07
N ALA A 74 -7.45 13.15 -14.94
CA ALA A 74 -8.21 14.09 -15.77
C ALA A 74 -8.93 13.41 -16.95
N TRP A 75 -8.40 12.28 -17.43
CA TRP A 75 -8.97 11.52 -18.55
C TRP A 75 -9.95 10.44 -18.11
N LEU A 76 -9.82 9.97 -16.87
CA LEU A 76 -10.48 8.76 -16.40
C LEU A 76 -12.01 8.91 -16.35
N GLN A 77 -12.70 8.15 -17.21
CA GLN A 77 -14.14 7.97 -17.13
C GLN A 77 -14.47 7.03 -15.96
N LEU A 78 -14.94 7.59 -14.84
CA LEU A 78 -15.34 6.80 -13.66
C LEU A 78 -16.56 5.90 -13.91
N ARG A 79 -17.35 6.23 -14.92
CA ARG A 79 -18.47 5.43 -15.43
C ARG A 79 -18.26 5.27 -16.93
N PRO A 80 -17.77 4.11 -17.40
CA PRO A 80 -17.47 3.91 -18.80
C PRO A 80 -18.75 3.98 -19.65
N ASP A 81 -18.67 4.61 -20.83
CA ASP A 81 -19.74 4.54 -21.83
C ASP A 81 -19.59 3.24 -22.63
N TRP A 82 -20.06 2.15 -22.04
CA TRP A 82 -20.00 0.82 -22.66
C TRP A 82 -20.71 0.75 -24.01
N GLY A 83 -21.77 1.54 -24.20
CA GLY A 83 -22.49 1.63 -25.46
C GLY A 83 -21.61 2.23 -26.55
N ALA A 84 -20.89 3.31 -26.26
CA ALA A 84 -19.94 3.91 -27.20
C ALA A 84 -18.83 2.93 -27.62
N PHE A 85 -18.31 2.13 -26.69
CA PHE A 85 -17.29 1.12 -26.98
C PHE A 85 -17.76 0.03 -27.93
N VAL A 86 -19.06 -0.27 -27.91
CA VAL A 86 -19.69 -1.26 -28.78
C VAL A 86 -20.13 -0.62 -30.10
N ASP A 87 -20.82 0.50 -30.07
CA ASP A 87 -21.45 1.10 -31.25
C ASP A 87 -20.47 1.93 -32.08
N GLN A 88 -19.46 2.51 -31.44
CA GLN A 88 -18.49 3.44 -32.02
C GLN A 88 -17.05 3.13 -31.58
N PRO A 89 -16.58 1.89 -31.82
CA PRO A 89 -15.28 1.43 -31.33
C PRO A 89 -14.10 2.24 -31.90
N ASP A 90 -14.19 2.74 -33.13
CA ASP A 90 -13.15 3.57 -33.74
C ASP A 90 -12.97 4.91 -33.02
N GLN A 91 -14.08 5.56 -32.64
CA GLN A 91 -14.06 6.85 -31.95
C GLN A 91 -13.64 6.72 -30.49
N SER A 92 -13.87 5.54 -29.90
CA SER A 92 -13.56 5.26 -28.49
C SER A 92 -12.13 4.77 -28.27
N ARG A 93 -11.33 4.55 -29.33
CA ARG A 93 -9.94 4.08 -29.23
C ARG A 93 -9.14 4.96 -28.27
N LEU A 94 -8.50 4.33 -27.29
CA LEU A 94 -7.71 4.97 -26.23
C LEU A 94 -8.50 5.82 -25.25
N ASP A 95 -9.83 5.75 -25.23
CA ASP A 95 -10.58 6.33 -24.13
C ASP A 95 -10.16 5.68 -22.81
N CYS A 96 -9.84 6.53 -21.83
CA CYS A 96 -9.38 6.11 -20.53
C CYS A 96 -10.58 5.95 -19.60
N PHE A 97 -10.78 4.76 -19.04
CA PHE A 97 -11.93 4.45 -18.21
C PHE A 97 -11.55 3.60 -16.99
N LEU A 98 -12.37 3.69 -15.95
CA LEU A 98 -12.20 2.88 -14.75
C LEU A 98 -12.92 1.53 -14.96
N LEU A 99 -12.14 0.46 -15.13
CA LEU A 99 -12.64 -0.90 -15.07
C LEU A 99 -12.71 -1.35 -13.61
N VAL A 100 -13.88 -1.79 -13.15
CA VAL A 100 -14.05 -2.47 -11.86
C VAL A 100 -14.75 -3.80 -12.11
N GLY A 101 -14.17 -4.90 -11.64
CA GLY A 101 -14.73 -6.21 -11.92
C GLY A 101 -14.00 -7.32 -11.18
N ARG A 102 -14.22 -8.54 -11.62
CA ARG A 102 -13.58 -9.74 -11.06
C ARG A 102 -12.78 -10.44 -12.14
N VAL A 103 -11.52 -10.74 -11.85
CA VAL A 103 -10.68 -11.57 -12.71
C VAL A 103 -11.13 -13.01 -12.53
N VAL A 104 -11.43 -13.67 -13.65
CA VAL A 104 -11.81 -15.09 -13.67
C VAL A 104 -10.77 -15.96 -14.36
N LYS A 105 -9.86 -15.35 -15.12
CA LYS A 105 -8.79 -16.08 -15.82
C LYS A 105 -7.60 -15.18 -16.07
N ILE A 106 -6.40 -15.76 -16.02
CA ILE A 106 -5.14 -15.09 -16.35
C ILE A 106 -4.36 -16.01 -17.27
N GLU A 107 -3.97 -15.49 -18.43
CA GLU A 107 -3.11 -16.18 -19.40
C GLU A 107 -1.80 -15.43 -19.56
N SER A 108 -0.69 -16.17 -19.64
CA SER A 108 0.57 -15.63 -20.14
C SER A 108 0.66 -15.84 -21.66
N ARG A 109 0.94 -14.78 -22.41
CA ARG A 109 1.05 -14.83 -23.87
C ARG A 109 2.47 -14.46 -24.31
N PRO A 110 3.13 -15.31 -25.11
CA PRO A 110 4.48 -15.02 -25.58
C PRO A 110 4.47 -13.84 -26.55
N ILE A 111 5.48 -12.99 -26.41
CA ILE A 111 5.75 -11.90 -27.34
C ILE A 111 6.55 -12.46 -28.52
N LEU A 112 6.25 -12.01 -29.74
CA LEU A 112 7.04 -12.34 -30.92
C LEU A 112 8.55 -12.08 -30.66
N PRO A 113 9.46 -13.01 -31.00
CA PRO A 113 10.88 -12.91 -30.61
C PRO A 113 11.56 -11.60 -31.00
N GLU A 114 11.18 -11.05 -32.15
CA GLU A 114 11.68 -9.78 -32.69
C GLU A 114 11.31 -8.60 -31.79
N LEU A 115 10.06 -8.56 -31.32
CA LEU A 115 9.58 -7.55 -30.38
C LEU A 115 10.15 -7.78 -28.98
N GLY A 116 10.21 -9.03 -28.54
CA GLY A 116 10.73 -9.37 -27.21
C GLY A 116 12.19 -8.95 -27.04
N ALA A 117 13.01 -9.07 -28.09
CA ALA A 117 14.39 -8.59 -28.10
C ALA A 117 14.49 -7.06 -28.03
N VAL A 118 13.57 -6.33 -28.68
CA VAL A 118 13.56 -4.85 -28.72
C VAL A 118 13.11 -4.26 -27.38
N TYR A 119 12.10 -4.86 -26.75
CA TYR A 119 11.50 -4.35 -25.52
C TYR A 119 12.02 -5.03 -24.25
N GLU A 120 12.87 -6.05 -24.37
CA GLU A 120 13.37 -6.90 -23.28
C GLU A 120 12.22 -7.57 -22.49
N LEU A 121 11.24 -8.09 -23.22
CA LEU A 121 10.05 -8.74 -22.66
C LEU A 121 9.87 -10.13 -23.28
N ALA A 122 9.57 -11.12 -22.45
CA ALA A 122 9.26 -12.48 -22.94
C ALA A 122 7.76 -12.65 -23.20
N ASP A 123 6.93 -12.14 -22.29
CA ASP A 123 5.50 -12.37 -22.25
C ASP A 123 4.74 -11.10 -21.88
N PHE A 124 3.44 -11.10 -22.17
CA PHE A 124 2.46 -10.20 -21.59
C PHE A 124 1.28 -11.01 -21.03
N TYR A 125 0.49 -10.40 -20.16
CA TYR A 125 -0.63 -11.05 -19.51
C TYR A 125 -1.96 -10.60 -20.11
N ALA A 126 -2.87 -11.55 -20.30
CA ALA A 126 -4.26 -11.30 -20.64
C ALA A 126 -5.14 -11.77 -19.46
N LEU A 127 -5.87 -10.85 -18.86
CA LEU A 127 -6.81 -11.13 -17.78
C LEU A 127 -8.22 -11.06 -18.34
N GLU A 128 -9.02 -12.12 -18.16
CA GLU A 128 -10.45 -12.07 -18.44
C GLU A 128 -11.15 -11.50 -17.20
N VAL A 129 -11.78 -10.34 -17.36
CA VAL A 129 -12.46 -9.62 -16.30
C VAL A 129 -13.96 -9.58 -16.58
N ILE A 130 -14.77 -9.94 -15.60
CA ILE A 130 -16.22 -9.70 -15.60
C ILE A 130 -16.47 -8.33 -14.96
N PRO A 131 -16.93 -7.31 -15.70
CA PRO A 131 -17.25 -6.01 -15.14
C PRO A 131 -18.38 -6.10 -14.10
N THR A 132 -18.30 -5.30 -13.05
CA THR A 132 -19.33 -5.24 -12.00
C THR A 132 -20.69 -4.82 -12.56
N ASP A 133 -20.68 -3.93 -13.56
CA ASP A 133 -21.88 -3.37 -14.18
C ASP A 133 -22.32 -4.15 -15.45
N SER A 134 -21.82 -5.39 -15.64
CA SER A 134 -21.99 -6.21 -16.86
C SER A 134 -23.44 -6.38 -17.34
N GLU A 135 -24.41 -6.51 -16.42
CA GLU A 135 -25.82 -6.65 -16.77
C GLU A 135 -26.42 -5.37 -17.39
N SER A 136 -25.91 -4.22 -16.99
CA SER A 136 -26.39 -2.91 -17.44
C SER A 136 -25.60 -2.33 -18.61
N SER A 137 -24.35 -2.78 -18.78
CA SER A 137 -23.41 -2.26 -19.78
C SER A 137 -23.56 -2.89 -21.16
N GLY A 138 -24.18 -4.07 -21.24
CA GLY A 138 -24.18 -4.89 -22.45
C GLY A 138 -22.84 -5.57 -22.75
N VAL A 139 -21.75 -5.24 -22.03
CA VAL A 139 -20.42 -5.85 -22.13
C VAL A 139 -20.23 -6.83 -20.98
N GLN A 140 -20.14 -8.12 -21.31
CA GLN A 140 -20.07 -9.20 -20.32
C GLN A 140 -18.63 -9.51 -19.90
N ARG A 141 -17.65 -9.31 -20.80
CA ARG A 141 -16.23 -9.56 -20.51
C ARG A 141 -15.30 -8.52 -21.11
N VAL A 142 -14.22 -8.24 -20.38
CA VAL A 142 -13.11 -7.41 -20.84
C VAL A 142 -11.83 -8.25 -20.80
N THR A 143 -11.16 -8.37 -21.93
CA THR A 143 -9.78 -8.88 -22.00
C THR A 143 -8.84 -7.73 -21.67
N LEU A 144 -8.39 -7.68 -20.41
CA LEU A 144 -7.47 -6.67 -19.92
C LEU A 144 -6.02 -7.12 -20.13
N LEU A 145 -5.30 -6.39 -20.97
CA LEU A 145 -3.93 -6.69 -21.37
C LEU A 145 -2.95 -5.85 -20.53
N SER A 146 -1.92 -6.48 -19.98
CA SER A 146 -0.90 -5.79 -19.20
C SER A 146 0.46 -6.46 -19.29
N LEU A 147 1.53 -5.69 -19.05
CA LEU A 147 2.89 -6.22 -18.94
C LEU A 147 3.21 -6.77 -17.55
N THR A 148 2.41 -6.42 -16.55
CA THR A 148 2.61 -6.85 -15.16
C THR A 148 1.28 -7.20 -14.53
N ILE A 149 1.34 -8.13 -13.58
CA ILE A 149 0.24 -8.51 -12.69
C ILE A 149 0.76 -8.51 -11.25
N PRO A 150 -0.11 -8.46 -10.23
CA PRO A 150 0.30 -8.69 -8.85
C PRO A 150 1.14 -9.97 -8.73
N GLU A 151 2.22 -9.96 -7.96
CA GLU A 151 3.12 -11.11 -7.80
C GLU A 151 2.36 -12.33 -7.28
N ARG A 152 1.38 -12.10 -6.41
CA ARG A 152 0.50 -13.13 -5.84
C ARG A 152 -0.45 -13.76 -6.87
N PHE A 153 -0.64 -13.15 -8.05
CA PHE A 153 -1.40 -13.76 -9.14
C PHE A 153 -0.56 -14.71 -9.99
N LYS A 154 0.77 -14.68 -9.91
CA LYS A 154 1.63 -15.58 -10.72
C LYS A 154 1.32 -17.07 -10.58
N PRO A 155 1.01 -17.61 -9.37
CA PRO A 155 0.60 -19.01 -9.23
C PRO A 155 -0.73 -19.35 -9.91
N LEU A 156 -1.54 -18.34 -10.23
CA LEU A 156 -2.86 -18.48 -10.86
C LEU A 156 -2.80 -18.41 -12.40
N VAL A 157 -1.66 -18.05 -12.97
CA VAL A 157 -1.48 -17.97 -14.42
C VAL A 157 -1.68 -19.34 -15.05
N ASP A 158 -2.44 -19.37 -16.15
CA ASP A 158 -2.81 -20.56 -16.92
C ASP A 158 -3.60 -21.63 -16.11
N GLN A 159 -4.15 -21.24 -14.96
CA GLN A 159 -5.10 -22.07 -14.23
C GLN A 159 -6.50 -22.03 -14.89
N PRO A 160 -7.34 -23.05 -14.64
CA PRO A 160 -8.74 -23.06 -15.09
C PRO A 160 -9.54 -21.82 -14.65
N ALA A 161 -10.56 -21.43 -15.44
CA ALA A 161 -11.34 -20.20 -15.23
C ALA A 161 -12.22 -20.19 -13.96
N ASP A 162 -12.34 -21.32 -13.27
CA ASP A 162 -13.01 -21.48 -11.98
C ASP A 162 -12.04 -21.44 -10.78
N ALA A 163 -10.73 -21.37 -11.04
CA ALA A 163 -9.70 -21.30 -10.00
C ALA A 163 -9.46 -19.87 -9.50
N ILE A 164 -9.96 -18.86 -10.21
CA ILE A 164 -9.72 -17.44 -9.92
C ILE A 164 -11.06 -16.74 -9.77
N ASP A 165 -11.21 -16.01 -8.68
CA ASP A 165 -12.33 -15.13 -8.45
C ASP A 165 -11.88 -13.94 -7.60
N GLU A 166 -11.12 -13.03 -8.21
CA GLU A 166 -10.44 -11.96 -7.48
C GLU A 166 -10.90 -10.57 -7.95
N PRO A 167 -11.39 -9.71 -7.03
CA PRO A 167 -11.83 -8.35 -7.36
C PRO A 167 -10.64 -7.45 -7.73
N ILE A 168 -10.78 -6.73 -8.83
CA ILE A 168 -9.78 -5.78 -9.31
C ILE A 168 -10.41 -4.45 -9.73
N SER A 169 -9.55 -3.43 -9.79
CA SER A 169 -9.80 -2.23 -10.57
C SER A 169 -8.61 -1.87 -11.46
N ALA A 170 -8.84 -1.17 -12.56
CA ALA A 170 -7.79 -0.70 -13.44
C ALA A 170 -8.20 0.60 -14.14
N ALA A 171 -7.28 1.56 -14.23
CA ALA A 171 -7.34 2.60 -15.25
C ALA A 171 -6.97 1.94 -16.58
N ALA A 172 -7.97 1.72 -17.42
CA ALA A 172 -7.86 0.99 -18.67
C ALA A 172 -8.02 1.93 -19.85
N TYR A 173 -7.35 1.62 -20.95
CA TYR A 173 -7.53 2.30 -22.23
C TYR A 173 -8.25 1.35 -23.17
N PHE A 174 -9.39 1.79 -23.72
CA PHE A 174 -10.14 0.98 -24.67
C PHE A 174 -9.28 0.69 -25.91
N LEU A 175 -9.19 -0.59 -26.29
CA LEU A 175 -8.39 -1.01 -27.43
C LEU A 175 -9.27 -1.39 -28.61
N LYS A 176 -10.20 -2.34 -28.43
CA LYS A 176 -11.07 -2.82 -29.53
C LYS A 176 -12.25 -3.63 -29.05
N ARG A 177 -13.24 -3.81 -29.91
CA ARG A 177 -14.27 -4.84 -29.75
C ARG A 177 -13.71 -6.16 -30.26
N THR A 178 -13.83 -7.25 -29.49
CA THR A 178 -13.23 -8.56 -29.83
C THR A 178 -14.25 -9.59 -30.30
N THR A 179 -15.52 -9.24 -30.27
CA THR A 179 -16.64 -10.08 -30.73
C THR A 179 -17.56 -9.27 -31.63
N PRO A 180 -18.19 -9.88 -32.64
CA PRO A 180 -19.17 -9.20 -33.48
C PRO A 180 -20.28 -8.54 -32.66
N ALA A 181 -20.77 -7.38 -33.08
CA ALA A 181 -21.87 -6.66 -32.40
C ALA A 181 -23.19 -7.47 -32.29
N ALA A 182 -23.34 -8.56 -33.03
CA ALA A 182 -24.49 -9.46 -32.96
C ALA A 182 -24.27 -10.66 -32.02
N ALA A 183 -23.10 -10.77 -31.38
CA ALA A 183 -22.78 -11.88 -30.49
C ALA A 183 -23.64 -11.86 -29.22
N ALA A 184 -23.91 -13.05 -28.68
CA ALA A 184 -24.64 -13.20 -27.42
C ALA A 184 -23.84 -12.68 -26.21
N GLU A 185 -22.51 -12.79 -26.28
CA GLU A 185 -21.58 -12.22 -25.30
C GLU A 185 -20.72 -11.18 -26.01
N MET A 186 -20.94 -9.91 -25.68
CA MET A 186 -20.10 -8.80 -26.08
C MET A 186 -18.84 -8.75 -25.22
N MET A 187 -17.72 -8.72 -25.93
CA MET A 187 -16.39 -8.66 -25.36
C MET A 187 -15.59 -7.53 -26.00
N ILE A 188 -14.78 -6.89 -25.16
CA ILE A 188 -13.84 -5.87 -25.59
C ILE A 188 -12.43 -6.23 -25.10
N ALA A 189 -11.41 -5.67 -25.76
CA ALA A 189 -10.05 -5.64 -25.26
C ALA A 189 -9.72 -4.23 -24.77
N ALA A 190 -8.96 -4.17 -23.69
CA ALA A 190 -8.42 -2.94 -23.14
C ALA A 190 -7.00 -3.18 -22.65
N VAL A 191 -6.19 -2.13 -22.58
CA VAL A 191 -4.83 -2.19 -22.02
C VAL A 191 -4.76 -1.44 -20.70
N THR A 192 -3.93 -1.91 -19.78
CA THR A 192 -3.65 -1.18 -18.54
C THR A 192 -2.17 -1.26 -18.18
N GLU A 193 -1.66 -0.17 -17.60
CA GLU A 193 -0.32 -0.18 -17.02
C GLU A 193 -0.26 -1.17 -15.86
N ARG A 194 -1.32 -1.23 -15.05
CA ARG A 194 -1.32 -1.96 -13.79
C ARG A 194 -2.72 -2.33 -13.33
N VAL A 195 -2.85 -3.55 -12.84
CA VAL A 195 -4.05 -4.05 -12.19
C VAL A 195 -3.98 -3.76 -10.69
N SER A 196 -5.02 -3.13 -10.15
CA SER A 196 -5.17 -2.92 -8.71
C SER A 196 -6.01 -4.04 -8.11
N TRP A 197 -5.51 -4.70 -7.08
CA TRP A 197 -6.15 -5.89 -6.48
C TRP A 197 -6.75 -5.56 -5.11
N HIS A 198 -8.02 -5.92 -4.93
CA HIS A 198 -8.84 -5.52 -3.78
C HIS A 198 -9.53 -6.71 -3.10
N PRO A 199 -8.79 -7.72 -2.60
CA PRO A 199 -9.36 -8.97 -2.11
C PRO A 199 -10.44 -8.74 -1.05
N ASP A 200 -11.55 -9.47 -1.17
CA ASP A 200 -12.75 -9.33 -0.34
C ASP A 200 -12.93 -10.49 0.67
N HIS A 201 -12.06 -11.50 0.63
CA HIS A 201 -12.10 -12.67 1.50
C HIS A 201 -10.69 -13.11 1.92
N VAL A 202 -10.59 -13.88 3.01
CA VAL A 202 -9.30 -14.41 3.49
C VAL A 202 -8.91 -15.56 2.58
N ASN A 203 -7.68 -15.53 2.06
CA ASN A 203 -7.15 -16.54 1.15
C ASN A 203 -5.71 -16.87 1.54
N ALA A 204 -5.51 -17.99 2.24
CA ALA A 204 -4.20 -18.39 2.73
C ALA A 204 -3.20 -18.70 1.60
N SER A 205 -3.67 -19.29 0.48
CA SER A 205 -2.82 -19.59 -0.68
C SER A 205 -2.27 -18.34 -1.36
N LEU A 206 -3.03 -17.23 -1.33
CA LEU A 206 -2.59 -15.93 -1.87
C LEU A 206 -1.99 -15.01 -0.79
N GLY A 207 -1.82 -15.51 0.44
CA GLY A 207 -1.31 -14.73 1.56
C GLY A 207 -2.21 -13.55 1.96
N VAL A 208 -3.51 -13.64 1.70
CA VAL A 208 -4.51 -12.63 2.07
C VAL A 208 -4.98 -12.85 3.49
N ASN A 209 -4.85 -11.82 4.32
CA ASN A 209 -5.28 -11.82 5.72
C ASN A 209 -6.42 -10.81 5.97
N ALA A 210 -7.05 -10.91 7.14
CA ALA A 210 -8.21 -10.08 7.47
C ALA A 210 -7.93 -8.57 7.49
N GLY A 211 -6.70 -8.15 7.83
CA GLY A 211 -6.31 -6.74 7.78
C GLY A 211 -6.24 -6.22 6.34
N GLN A 212 -5.72 -7.04 5.41
CA GLN A 212 -5.71 -6.71 3.98
C GLN A 212 -7.11 -6.54 3.41
N ILE A 213 -8.09 -7.36 3.83
CA ILE A 213 -9.50 -7.20 3.40
C ILE A 213 -10.07 -5.86 3.87
N LEU A 214 -9.79 -5.46 5.12
CA LEU A 214 -10.24 -4.15 5.62
C LEU A 214 -9.64 -3.00 4.82
N LEU A 215 -8.36 -3.09 4.45
CA LEU A 215 -7.69 -2.09 3.61
C LEU A 215 -8.27 -2.08 2.18
N ALA A 216 -8.45 -3.26 1.57
CA ALA A 216 -9.00 -3.42 0.23
C ALA A 216 -10.42 -2.83 0.14
N ALA A 217 -11.25 -3.04 1.16
CA ALA A 217 -12.58 -2.45 1.25
C ALA A 217 -12.59 -0.91 1.31
N GLN A 218 -11.45 -0.28 1.64
CA GLN A 218 -11.24 1.17 1.57
C GLN A 218 -10.56 1.62 0.27
N GLY A 219 -10.41 0.73 -0.71
CA GLY A 219 -9.78 1.00 -2.01
C GLY A 219 -8.25 0.91 -2.01
N VAL A 220 -7.63 0.38 -0.94
CA VAL A 220 -6.18 0.09 -0.99
C VAL A 220 -5.95 -1.04 -1.97
N ASP A 221 -4.97 -0.84 -2.84
CA ASP A 221 -4.49 -1.89 -3.70
C ASP A 221 -3.45 -2.76 -3.00
N ILE A 222 -3.84 -4.00 -2.71
CA ILE A 222 -2.99 -4.96 -2.00
C ILE A 222 -1.82 -5.43 -2.87
N GLY A 223 -1.94 -5.39 -4.20
CA GLY A 223 -0.82 -5.65 -5.11
C GLY A 223 0.33 -4.64 -4.96
N GLN A 224 0.10 -3.44 -4.40
CA GLN A 224 1.18 -2.48 -4.13
C GLN A 224 2.10 -2.92 -2.98
N PHE A 225 1.74 -3.96 -2.24
CA PHE A 225 2.60 -4.53 -1.20
C PHE A 225 3.78 -5.33 -1.75
N ASP A 226 3.73 -5.72 -3.02
CA ASP A 226 4.81 -6.45 -3.70
C ASP A 226 6.08 -5.62 -3.87
N THR A 227 5.97 -4.28 -3.81
CA THR A 227 7.12 -3.37 -3.93
C THR A 227 7.81 -3.11 -2.60
N VAL A 228 7.18 -3.46 -1.48
CA VAL A 228 7.72 -3.16 -0.15
C VAL A 228 8.90 -4.09 0.15
N ARG A 229 9.95 -3.54 0.74
CA ARG A 229 11.19 -4.24 1.04
C ARG A 229 11.48 -4.20 2.53
N ASP A 230 11.43 -5.37 3.17
CA ASP A 230 11.79 -5.50 4.57
C ASP A 230 13.29 -5.32 4.81
N ARG A 231 13.62 -4.89 6.02
CA ARG A 231 14.99 -4.62 6.48
C ARG A 231 15.75 -3.62 5.58
N ALA A 232 15.00 -2.77 4.88
CA ALA A 232 15.50 -1.68 4.06
C ALA A 232 14.98 -0.32 4.56
N ALA A 233 15.67 0.76 4.18
CA ALA A 233 15.12 2.10 4.35
C ALA A 233 13.95 2.34 3.37
N PHE A 234 13.16 3.39 3.61
CA PHE A 234 12.22 3.88 2.61
C PHE A 234 13.00 4.40 1.39
N THR A 235 12.65 3.92 0.20
CA THR A 235 13.30 4.26 -1.08
C THR A 235 12.36 4.98 -2.05
N GLY A 236 11.14 5.33 -1.62
CA GLY A 236 10.11 5.94 -2.45
C GLY A 236 9.22 4.92 -3.20
N LEU A 237 9.74 3.72 -3.50
CA LEU A 237 8.98 2.64 -4.17
C LEU A 237 7.72 2.19 -3.42
N GLU A 238 7.72 2.44 -2.10
CA GLU A 238 6.68 2.03 -1.16
C GLU A 238 5.70 3.17 -0.86
N ASN A 239 5.91 4.36 -1.45
CA ASN A 239 5.13 5.56 -1.10
C ASN A 239 3.65 5.36 -1.38
N GLU A 240 3.29 4.81 -2.54
CA GLU A 240 1.90 4.63 -2.92
C GLU A 240 1.18 3.65 -1.97
N SER A 241 1.75 2.48 -1.67
CA SER A 241 1.17 1.53 -0.71
C SER A 241 1.10 2.11 0.71
N PHE A 242 2.14 2.82 1.15
CA PHE A 242 2.20 3.43 2.47
C PHE A 242 1.12 4.50 2.63
N TYR A 243 1.02 5.45 1.71
CA TYR A 243 0.07 6.55 1.80
C TYR A 243 -1.37 6.12 1.56
N GLN A 244 -1.62 5.14 0.68
CA GLN A 244 -2.94 4.52 0.56
C GLN A 244 -3.37 3.88 1.88
N SER A 245 -2.47 3.13 2.53
CA SER A 245 -2.74 2.50 3.81
C SER A 245 -2.99 3.52 4.93
N MET A 246 -2.20 4.60 4.98
CA MET A 246 -2.40 5.71 5.92
C MET A 246 -3.74 6.45 5.72
N ALA A 247 -4.19 6.61 4.47
CA ALA A 247 -5.49 7.19 4.16
C ALA A 247 -6.63 6.24 4.54
N ALA A 248 -6.49 4.95 4.23
CA ALA A 248 -7.50 3.93 4.50
C ALA A 248 -7.69 3.66 5.98
N ILE A 249 -6.60 3.57 6.77
CA ILE A 249 -6.69 3.23 8.20
C ILE A 249 -7.50 4.25 9.00
N SER A 250 -7.53 5.53 8.57
CA SER A 250 -8.37 6.56 9.19
C SER A 250 -9.87 6.41 8.89
N SER A 251 -10.23 5.73 7.81
CA SER A 251 -11.61 5.47 7.42
C SER A 251 -12.16 4.17 8.02
N ILE A 252 -11.27 3.26 8.47
CA ILE A 252 -11.66 2.01 9.14
C ILE A 252 -12.11 2.33 10.57
N SER A 253 -13.33 1.89 10.93
CA SER A 253 -13.82 2.08 12.30
C SER A 253 -12.95 1.32 13.30
N PRO A 254 -12.70 1.90 14.50
CA PRO A 254 -11.91 1.21 15.52
C PRO A 254 -12.47 -0.16 15.91
N GLU A 255 -13.79 -0.33 15.88
CA GLU A 255 -14.47 -1.59 16.20
C GLU A 255 -14.20 -2.66 15.14
N GLN A 256 -14.19 -2.31 13.85
CA GLN A 256 -13.84 -3.26 12.78
C GLN A 256 -12.39 -3.73 12.92
N LEU A 257 -11.46 -2.79 13.15
CA LEU A 257 -10.05 -3.11 13.29
C LEU A 257 -9.80 -3.97 14.54
N ALA A 258 -10.41 -3.61 15.67
CA ALA A 258 -10.27 -4.33 16.93
C ALA A 258 -10.78 -5.78 16.88
N LYS A 259 -11.76 -6.09 16.02
CA LYS A 259 -12.30 -7.45 15.84
C LYS A 259 -11.30 -8.43 15.21
N VAL A 260 -10.40 -7.93 14.38
CA VAL A 260 -9.43 -8.76 13.64
C VAL A 260 -7.99 -8.57 14.14
N ALA A 261 -7.73 -7.53 14.94
CA ALA A 261 -6.42 -7.23 15.49
C ALA A 261 -6.00 -8.28 16.53
N THR A 262 -4.84 -8.90 16.32
CA THR A 262 -4.22 -9.80 17.29
C THR A 262 -3.08 -9.11 18.04
N PRO A 263 -2.79 -9.48 19.30
CA PRO A 263 -1.60 -8.97 19.99
C PRO A 263 -0.33 -9.16 19.16
N VAL A 264 0.54 -8.16 19.15
CA VAL A 264 1.79 -8.19 18.38
C VAL A 264 2.72 -9.33 18.85
N ALA A 265 3.19 -10.15 17.91
CA ALA A 265 4.18 -11.19 18.13
C ALA A 265 5.50 -10.82 17.44
N LEU A 266 6.31 -9.98 18.11
CA LEU A 266 7.54 -9.41 17.53
C LEU A 266 8.52 -10.45 16.94
N PRO A 267 8.78 -11.61 17.57
CA PRO A 267 9.67 -12.61 16.98
C PRO A 267 9.19 -13.13 15.62
N GLN A 268 7.88 -13.26 15.44
CA GLN A 268 7.29 -13.71 14.17
C GLN A 268 7.45 -12.65 13.08
N LEU A 269 7.11 -11.39 13.40
CA LEU A 269 7.26 -10.27 12.48
C LEU A 269 8.70 -10.08 12.02
N LEU A 270 9.66 -10.20 12.94
CA LEU A 270 11.09 -10.06 12.62
C LEU A 270 11.67 -11.24 11.84
N THR A 271 11.05 -12.42 11.91
CA THR A 271 11.54 -13.63 11.24
C THR A 271 10.99 -13.75 9.83
N ASP A 272 9.69 -13.51 9.66
CA ASP A 272 8.98 -13.64 8.39
C ASP A 272 7.99 -12.47 8.18
N PRO A 273 8.50 -11.24 8.00
CA PRO A 273 7.63 -10.06 7.87
C PRO A 273 6.67 -10.13 6.67
N GLY A 274 7.08 -10.80 5.59
CA GLY A 274 6.27 -10.93 4.37
C GLY A 274 4.90 -11.57 4.62
N SER A 275 4.85 -12.62 5.45
CA SER A 275 3.61 -13.33 5.79
C SER A 275 2.64 -12.52 6.66
N TYR A 276 3.12 -11.50 7.37
CA TYR A 276 2.29 -10.64 8.23
C TYR A 276 1.97 -9.29 7.62
N ARG A 277 2.44 -9.00 6.40
CA ARG A 277 2.24 -7.72 5.72
C ARG A 277 0.75 -7.38 5.61
N GLY A 278 0.35 -6.21 6.12
CA GLY A 278 -1.04 -5.77 6.18
C GLY A 278 -1.89 -6.44 7.26
N ALA A 279 -1.33 -7.36 8.07
CA ALA A 279 -2.08 -8.01 9.15
C ALA A 279 -2.47 -7.00 10.22
N ALA A 280 -3.72 -7.09 10.68
CA ALA A 280 -4.22 -6.27 11.76
C ALA A 280 -3.61 -6.72 13.10
N VAL A 281 -3.04 -5.78 13.84
CA VAL A 281 -2.30 -6.04 15.08
C VAL A 281 -2.61 -5.00 16.14
N ARG A 282 -2.57 -5.45 17.40
CA ARG A 282 -2.64 -4.62 18.60
C ARG A 282 -1.26 -4.51 19.20
N VAL A 283 -0.75 -3.29 19.29
CA VAL A 283 0.57 -2.98 19.84
C VAL A 283 0.41 -2.10 21.08
N SER A 284 1.12 -2.43 22.16
CA SER A 284 1.10 -1.66 23.41
C SER A 284 2.51 -1.47 23.95
N GLY A 285 2.80 -0.29 24.47
CA GLY A 285 4.13 0.02 24.99
C GLY A 285 4.28 1.45 25.47
N THR A 286 5.53 1.85 25.70
CA THR A 286 5.88 3.19 26.17
C THR A 286 6.42 4.04 25.03
N VAL A 287 5.75 5.16 24.74
CA VAL A 287 6.22 6.14 23.76
C VAL A 287 7.47 6.80 24.30
N ARG A 288 8.52 6.88 23.47
CA ARG A 288 9.76 7.60 23.80
C ARG A 288 9.93 8.88 23.02
N ARG A 289 9.54 8.86 21.75
CA ARG A 289 9.73 9.99 20.84
C ARG A 289 8.57 10.07 19.86
N ILE A 290 8.14 11.30 19.57
CA ILE A 290 7.18 11.58 18.50
C ILE A 290 7.78 12.63 17.58
N THR A 291 7.85 12.31 16.29
CA THR A 291 8.32 13.22 15.23
C THR A 291 7.17 13.51 14.28
N LYS A 292 6.99 14.77 13.89
CA LYS A 292 6.08 15.15 12.80
C LYS A 292 6.80 15.04 11.46
N ILE A 293 6.25 14.26 10.53
CA ILE A 293 6.75 14.10 9.16
C ILE A 293 5.82 14.85 8.21
N VAL A 294 6.38 15.80 7.47
CA VAL A 294 5.66 16.56 6.44
C VAL A 294 5.68 15.75 5.14
N VAL A 295 4.52 15.63 4.51
CA VAL A 295 4.35 14.97 3.22
C VAL A 295 4.54 15.99 2.10
N ASP A 296 5.06 15.56 0.95
CA ASP A 296 5.20 16.43 -0.21
C ASP A 296 3.84 16.94 -0.72
N GLU A 297 3.84 18.08 -1.40
CA GLU A 297 2.61 18.78 -1.79
C GLU A 297 1.71 17.96 -2.73
N GLU A 298 2.32 17.20 -3.66
CA GLU A 298 1.58 16.38 -4.62
C GLU A 298 0.84 15.25 -3.91
N THR A 299 1.54 14.49 -3.07
CA THR A 299 0.95 13.43 -2.25
C THR A 299 -0.09 14.00 -1.29
N ALA A 300 0.20 15.12 -0.62
CA ALA A 300 -0.71 15.77 0.31
C ALA A 300 -2.04 16.13 -0.37
N ARG A 301 -1.99 16.67 -1.59
CA ARG A 301 -3.17 17.01 -2.40
C ARG A 301 -3.95 15.77 -2.84
N ARG A 302 -3.26 14.75 -3.38
CA ARG A 302 -3.90 13.52 -3.91
C ARG A 302 -4.51 12.65 -2.81
N ARG A 303 -3.89 12.62 -1.63
CA ARG A 303 -4.27 11.70 -0.53
C ARG A 303 -4.90 12.40 0.68
N GLY A 304 -5.02 13.72 0.66
CA GLY A 304 -5.55 14.50 1.77
C GLY A 304 -4.73 14.30 3.05
N LEU A 305 -3.41 14.19 2.95
CA LEU A 305 -2.50 13.89 4.05
C LEU A 305 -1.29 14.83 4.02
N GLU A 306 -1.36 15.95 4.73
CA GLU A 306 -0.27 16.94 4.78
C GLU A 306 0.91 16.50 5.65
N TYR A 307 0.63 15.72 6.67
CA TYR A 307 1.63 15.21 7.61
C TYR A 307 1.14 13.96 8.30
N TYR A 308 2.08 13.24 8.91
CA TYR A 308 1.81 12.18 9.86
C TYR A 308 2.83 12.23 11.00
N TYR A 309 2.62 11.42 12.03
CA TYR A 309 3.51 11.29 13.17
C TYR A 309 4.20 9.93 13.15
N GLU A 310 5.51 9.94 13.27
CA GLU A 310 6.30 8.78 13.64
C GLU A 310 6.40 8.73 15.17
N ILE A 311 5.83 7.69 15.76
CA ILE A 311 5.77 7.47 17.20
C ILE A 311 6.68 6.28 17.50
N ASN A 312 7.85 6.56 18.07
CA ASN A 312 8.76 5.52 18.53
C ASN A 312 8.26 4.96 19.85
N LEU A 313 7.94 3.68 19.83
CA LEU A 313 7.33 2.95 20.92
C LEU A 313 8.27 1.82 21.37
N PHE A 314 8.41 1.62 22.67
CA PHE A 314 9.09 0.46 23.22
C PHE A 314 8.05 -0.53 23.73
N VAL A 315 7.97 -1.68 23.06
CA VAL A 315 7.05 -2.77 23.39
C VAL A 315 7.74 -3.71 24.38
N PRO A 316 7.11 -4.08 25.50
CA PRO A 316 7.67 -5.05 26.44
C PRO A 316 7.97 -6.40 25.80
N LEU A 317 9.05 -7.06 26.23
CA LEU A 317 9.44 -8.39 25.77
C LEU A 317 9.31 -9.41 26.90
N GLU A 318 8.69 -10.55 26.60
CA GLU A 318 8.73 -11.74 27.46
C GLU A 318 10.04 -12.51 27.29
N THR A 319 10.52 -12.58 26.04
CA THR A 319 11.77 -13.27 25.67
C THR A 319 12.74 -12.30 24.99
N PRO A 320 14.05 -12.36 25.30
CA PRO A 320 15.03 -11.49 24.67
C PRO A 320 15.10 -11.66 23.16
N ILE A 321 15.28 -10.56 22.44
CA ILE A 321 15.53 -10.55 20.99
C ILE A 321 16.99 -10.24 20.74
N ILE A 322 17.64 -11.08 19.94
CA ILE A 322 19.06 -10.93 19.59
C ILE A 322 19.16 -10.37 18.17
N SER A 323 19.76 -9.19 18.05
CA SER A 323 20.18 -8.62 16.77
C SER A 323 21.66 -8.94 16.54
N GLN A 324 21.96 -9.61 15.44
CA GLN A 324 23.33 -9.97 15.06
C GLN A 324 23.46 -9.86 13.54
N ALA A 325 24.58 -9.31 13.06
CA ALA A 325 24.92 -9.37 11.64
C ALA A 325 25.24 -10.80 11.22
N HIS A 326 25.00 -11.13 9.96
CA HIS A 326 25.24 -12.47 9.45
C HIS A 326 26.72 -12.86 9.64
N ALA A 327 26.94 -14.01 10.27
CA ALA A 327 28.26 -14.58 10.57
C ALA A 327 29.21 -13.74 11.46
N ASP A 328 28.73 -12.66 12.11
CA ASP A 328 29.56 -11.86 13.02
C ASP A 328 28.96 -11.78 14.42
N THR A 329 29.49 -12.62 15.33
CA THR A 329 29.07 -12.67 16.74
C THR A 329 29.50 -11.47 17.56
N SER A 330 30.50 -10.69 17.11
CA SER A 330 30.93 -9.47 17.79
C SER A 330 29.87 -8.36 17.73
N THR A 331 28.99 -8.43 16.71
CA THR A 331 27.86 -7.50 16.54
C THR A 331 26.64 -7.90 17.35
N ARG A 332 26.71 -8.91 18.23
CA ARG A 332 25.55 -9.33 19.01
C ARG A 332 25.05 -8.21 19.94
N LYS A 333 23.80 -7.79 19.74
CA LYS A 333 23.06 -6.88 20.63
C LYS A 333 21.81 -7.58 21.11
N GLU A 334 21.56 -7.55 22.41
CA GLU A 334 20.42 -8.24 23.02
C GLU A 334 19.44 -7.23 23.63
N PHE A 335 18.19 -7.34 23.22
CA PHE A 335 17.06 -6.60 23.77
C PHE A 335 16.35 -7.47 24.79
N ARG A 336 16.49 -7.17 26.08
CA ARG A 336 16.02 -8.05 27.16
C ARG A 336 14.62 -7.73 27.69
N HIS A 337 14.24 -6.45 27.73
CA HIS A 337 13.02 -6.00 28.41
C HIS A 337 12.01 -5.36 27.46
N SER A 338 12.49 -4.77 26.38
CA SER A 338 11.65 -4.07 25.42
C SER A 338 12.33 -3.98 24.07
N TYR A 339 11.52 -3.92 23.02
CA TYR A 339 11.98 -3.76 21.65
C TYR A 339 11.43 -2.47 21.03
N PRO A 340 12.23 -1.72 20.27
CA PRO A 340 11.74 -0.54 19.57
C PRO A 340 10.84 -0.94 18.39
N VAL A 341 9.70 -0.28 18.28
CA VAL A 341 8.80 -0.34 17.13
C VAL A 341 8.41 1.08 16.73
N VAL A 342 7.92 1.24 15.50
CA VAL A 342 7.51 2.54 14.97
C VAL A 342 6.01 2.49 14.64
N LEU A 343 5.24 3.44 15.17
CA LEU A 343 3.87 3.65 14.73
C LEU A 343 3.82 4.89 13.84
N CYS A 344 3.24 4.76 12.66
CA CYS A 344 2.86 5.86 11.80
C CYS A 344 1.38 6.16 12.00
N SER A 345 1.06 7.36 12.48
CA SER A 345 -0.30 7.77 12.85
C SER A 345 -0.61 9.15 12.30
N ARG A 346 -1.86 9.40 11.91
CA ARG A 346 -2.32 10.75 11.54
C ARG A 346 -2.55 11.63 12.77
N GLU A 347 -2.83 11.00 13.91
CA GLU A 347 -3.18 11.67 15.15
C GLU A 347 -2.18 11.34 16.28
N LEU A 348 -2.00 12.30 17.19
CA LEU A 348 -1.25 12.07 18.41
C LEU A 348 -2.08 11.26 19.42
N PRO A 349 -1.45 10.41 20.24
CA PRO A 349 -2.11 9.87 21.42
C PRO A 349 -2.57 11.01 22.36
N PRO A 350 -3.66 10.84 23.11
CA PRO A 350 -4.05 11.79 24.16
C PRO A 350 -2.89 12.10 25.13
N GLY A 351 -2.57 13.38 25.32
CA GLY A 351 -1.43 13.81 26.14
C GLY A 351 -0.06 13.73 25.45
N GLY A 352 0.00 13.27 24.20
CA GLY A 352 1.19 13.29 23.37
C GLY A 352 1.50 14.67 22.78
N SER A 353 2.78 14.96 22.60
CA SER A 353 3.30 16.13 21.88
C SER A 353 4.53 15.74 21.07
N VAL A 354 4.90 16.52 20.06
CA VAL A 354 6.15 16.32 19.32
C VAL A 354 7.31 16.60 20.27
N SER A 355 8.03 15.55 20.68
CA SER A 355 9.07 15.58 21.70
C SER A 355 9.95 14.32 21.64
N ASP A 356 11.18 14.43 22.12
CA ASP A 356 12.19 13.36 22.13
C ASP A 356 12.25 12.57 23.46
N ASP A 357 11.51 12.99 24.49
CA ASP A 357 11.50 12.36 25.82
C ASP A 357 10.09 12.27 26.39
N LEU A 358 9.36 11.24 25.96
CA LEU A 358 8.03 10.91 26.46
C LEU A 358 8.09 9.61 27.26
N HIS A 359 7.08 9.45 28.13
CA HIS A 359 6.88 8.25 28.95
C HIS A 359 5.41 7.83 28.96
N LEU A 360 4.70 8.10 27.87
CA LEU A 360 3.28 7.82 27.74
C LEU A 360 3.07 6.33 27.46
N GLN A 361 2.23 5.66 28.25
CA GLN A 361 1.78 4.31 27.93
C GLN A 361 0.68 4.40 26.88
N VAL A 362 0.86 3.74 25.75
CA VAL A 362 -0.12 3.75 24.67
C VAL A 362 -0.41 2.35 24.19
N THR A 363 -1.64 2.17 23.71
CA THR A 363 -2.09 1.02 22.93
C THR A 363 -2.63 1.51 21.60
N ALA A 364 -2.37 0.78 20.53
CA ALA A 364 -2.87 1.10 19.21
C ALA A 364 -3.24 -0.17 18.46
N ASP A 365 -4.37 -0.12 17.77
CA ASP A 365 -4.72 -1.09 16.74
C ASP A 365 -4.31 -0.50 15.39
N GLY A 366 -3.70 -1.32 14.55
CA GLY A 366 -3.20 -0.92 13.24
C GLY A 366 -2.89 -2.12 12.38
N ILE A 367 -2.15 -1.88 11.31
CA ILE A 367 -1.63 -2.91 10.42
C ILE A 367 -0.11 -2.98 10.52
N PHE A 368 0.44 -4.18 10.46
CA PHE A 368 1.89 -4.34 10.24
C PHE A 368 2.22 -3.95 8.79
N TYR A 369 3.14 -3.01 8.61
CA TYR A 369 3.54 -2.55 7.28
C TYR A 369 4.84 -3.22 6.84
N LYS A 370 5.95 -3.05 7.57
CA LYS A 370 7.25 -3.62 7.20
C LYS A 370 8.21 -3.68 8.37
N ASP A 371 9.29 -4.44 8.21
CA ASP A 371 10.48 -4.24 9.02
C ASP A 371 11.33 -3.09 8.45
N TRP A 372 11.41 -1.97 9.16
CA TRP A 372 12.11 -0.78 8.70
C TRP A 372 13.54 -0.73 9.23
N ALA A 373 14.52 -0.49 8.33
CA ALA A 373 15.92 -0.33 8.68
C ALA A 373 16.35 1.14 8.70
N TYR A 374 16.66 1.67 9.88
CA TYR A 374 17.09 3.07 10.10
C TYR A 374 18.32 3.16 11.01
N ARG A 375 19.00 4.31 10.99
CA ARG A 375 20.19 4.53 11.81
C ARG A 375 19.79 5.00 13.20
N THR A 376 20.43 4.46 14.23
CA THR A 376 20.28 4.92 15.62
C THR A 376 21.65 5.01 16.29
N PRO A 377 21.86 5.96 17.22
CA PRO A 377 23.10 6.00 18.00
C PRO A 377 23.42 4.67 18.70
N PHE A 378 22.39 3.97 19.19
CA PHE A 378 22.52 2.67 19.86
C PHE A 378 23.14 1.58 18.98
N MET A 379 22.74 1.51 17.71
CA MET A 379 23.31 0.55 16.75
C MET A 379 24.62 1.04 16.15
N SER A 380 24.78 2.35 15.99
CA SER A 380 25.95 2.97 15.36
C SER A 380 27.16 3.13 16.28
N THR A 381 27.08 2.71 17.55
CA THR A 381 28.19 2.83 18.51
C THR A 381 29.39 1.97 18.10
N ASP A 382 29.15 0.75 17.61
CA ASP A 382 30.20 -0.21 17.26
C ASP A 382 30.44 -0.32 15.75
N ASP A 383 29.40 -0.04 14.94
CA ASP A 383 29.49 0.00 13.47
C ASP A 383 28.59 1.14 12.96
N PRO A 384 29.16 2.23 12.42
CA PRO A 384 28.39 3.38 11.95
C PRO A 384 27.40 3.03 10.84
N ASN A 385 27.62 1.95 10.08
CA ASN A 385 26.74 1.51 9.00
C ASN A 385 25.64 0.56 9.46
N ARG A 386 25.72 0.05 10.70
CA ARG A 386 24.69 -0.82 11.25
C ARG A 386 23.38 -0.07 11.44
N ARG A 387 22.30 -0.70 10.99
CA ARG A 387 20.93 -0.18 11.11
C ARG A 387 20.17 -0.94 12.18
N GLN A 388 19.32 -0.22 12.90
CA GLN A 388 18.25 -0.80 13.70
C GLN A 388 17.16 -1.32 12.75
N ILE A 389 16.71 -2.54 12.98
CA ILE A 389 15.49 -3.07 12.36
C ILE A 389 14.36 -2.87 13.37
N SER A 390 13.27 -2.22 12.98
CA SER A 390 12.08 -2.09 13.82
C SER A 390 10.83 -2.37 13.01
N PRO A 391 9.91 -3.21 13.51
CA PRO A 391 8.57 -3.33 12.96
C PRO A 391 7.90 -1.97 12.89
N LEU A 392 7.40 -1.63 11.72
CA LEU A 392 6.63 -0.42 11.44
C LEU A 392 5.17 -0.79 11.29
N PHE A 393 4.32 -0.08 12.02
CA PHE A 393 2.88 -0.23 12.01
C PHE A 393 2.22 1.06 11.51
N ILE A 394 1.20 0.93 10.68
CA ILE A 394 0.31 2.04 10.32
C ILE A 394 -0.92 1.93 11.21
N VAL A 395 -1.17 2.93 12.04
CA VAL A 395 -2.20 2.91 13.08
C VAL A 395 -3.19 4.05 12.87
N ASN A 396 -4.45 3.84 13.26
CA ASN A 396 -5.48 4.87 13.18
C ASN A 396 -5.26 5.95 14.25
N ARG A 397 -5.61 5.62 15.51
CA ARG A 397 -5.52 6.54 16.65
C ARG A 397 -4.95 5.81 17.87
N PRO A 398 -3.67 6.04 18.22
CA PRO A 398 -3.10 5.57 19.46
C PRO A 398 -3.92 6.08 20.65
N ARG A 399 -4.18 5.21 21.61
CA ARG A 399 -4.91 5.52 22.84
C ARG A 399 -3.94 5.46 24.00
N THR A 400 -4.03 6.44 24.90
CA THR A 400 -3.27 6.40 26.14
C THR A 400 -3.92 5.38 27.05
N ILE A 401 -3.11 4.45 27.55
CA ILE A 401 -3.52 3.56 28.62
C ILE A 401 -3.42 4.43 29.87
N GLU A 402 -4.56 4.77 30.47
CA GLU A 402 -4.55 5.34 31.81
C GLU A 402 -3.92 4.30 32.74
N GLY A 403 -2.63 4.48 33.03
CA GLY A 403 -1.99 3.76 34.11
C GLY A 403 -2.72 4.14 35.39
N ALA A 404 -3.11 3.12 36.18
CA ALA A 404 -3.60 3.25 37.55
C ALA A 404 -2.88 4.42 38.20
N THR A 405 -3.64 5.50 38.41
CA THR A 405 -3.11 6.76 38.89
C THR A 405 -2.18 6.50 40.07
N THR A 406 -1.07 7.21 40.11
CA THR A 406 -0.23 7.44 41.30
C THR A 406 -1.02 7.78 42.58
N ALA A 407 -2.35 7.95 42.50
CA ALA A 407 -3.29 7.98 43.61
C ALA A 407 -3.25 6.73 44.52
N GLU A 408 -3.05 5.50 44.02
CA GLU A 408 -3.01 4.32 44.91
C GLU A 408 -1.75 4.32 45.79
N VAL A 409 -0.58 4.64 45.22
CA VAL A 409 0.68 4.73 45.99
C VAL A 409 0.66 5.93 46.95
N ASN A 410 0.07 7.06 46.54
CA ASN A 410 -0.14 8.20 47.43
C ASN A 410 -1.14 7.88 48.55
N SER A 411 -2.17 7.08 48.31
CA SER A 411 -3.14 6.72 49.35
C SER A 411 -2.50 5.85 50.44
N ILE A 412 -1.66 4.87 50.07
CA ILE A 412 -0.92 4.05 51.03
C ILE A 412 0.10 4.90 51.81
N ALA A 413 0.83 5.78 51.14
CA ALA A 413 1.76 6.70 51.80
C ALA A 413 1.03 7.67 52.74
N LEU A 414 -0.13 8.19 52.35
CA LEU A 414 -0.97 9.08 53.16
C LEU A 414 -1.53 8.33 54.39
N TRP A 415 -1.99 7.09 54.23
CA TRP A 415 -2.46 6.25 55.34
C TRP A 415 -1.34 5.90 56.33
N VAL A 416 -0.12 5.60 55.84
CA VAL A 416 1.05 5.38 56.71
C VAL A 416 1.42 6.65 57.48
N LEU A 417 1.33 7.82 56.84
CA LEU A 417 1.62 9.11 57.47
C LEU A 417 0.57 9.49 58.51
N ILE A 418 -0.71 9.24 58.23
CA ILE A 418 -1.82 9.41 59.20
C ILE A 418 -1.63 8.48 60.40
N PHE A 419 -1.28 7.21 60.17
CA PHE A 419 -1.01 6.26 61.26
C PHE A 419 0.21 6.67 62.10
N ALA A 420 1.27 7.19 61.48
CA ALA A 420 2.44 7.69 62.19
C ALA A 420 2.10 8.90 63.09
N VAL A 421 1.25 9.83 62.62
CA VAL A 421 0.80 10.99 63.40
C VAL A 421 -0.15 10.57 64.54
N LEU A 422 -1.05 9.62 64.29
CA LEU A 422 -1.92 9.06 65.33
C LEU A 422 -1.15 8.29 66.41
N ALA A 423 -0.16 7.48 66.02
CA ALA A 423 0.71 6.78 66.97
C ALA A 423 1.55 7.75 67.81
N SER A 424 2.03 8.84 67.19
CA SER A 424 2.80 9.88 67.87
C SER A 424 1.94 10.68 68.87
N SER A 425 0.71 11.02 68.50
CA SER A 425 -0.22 11.74 69.39
C SER A 425 -0.73 10.89 70.56
N LEU A 426 -0.95 9.58 70.34
CA LEU A 426 -1.24 8.63 71.43
C LEU A 426 -0.04 8.41 72.36
N GLY A 427 1.18 8.36 71.80
CA GLY A 427 2.42 8.25 72.58
C GLY A 427 2.66 9.47 73.49
N ILE A 428 2.41 10.68 72.99
CA ILE A 428 2.52 11.92 73.77
C ILE A 428 1.42 11.98 74.85
N GLY A 429 0.18 11.58 74.52
CA GLY A 429 -0.92 11.52 75.49
C GLY A 429 -0.65 10.54 76.65
N ALA A 430 -0.15 9.35 76.35
CA ALA A 430 0.22 8.34 77.36
C ALA A 430 1.40 8.81 78.23
N GLY A 431 2.41 9.48 77.63
CA GLY A 431 3.54 10.04 78.35
C GLY A 431 3.16 11.14 79.34
N VAL A 432 2.24 12.04 78.95
CA VAL A 432 1.75 13.12 79.84
C VAL A 432 0.86 12.56 80.96
N MET A 433 0.07 11.52 80.70
CA MET A 433 -0.77 10.89 81.73
C MET A 433 0.03 10.11 82.77
N LEU A 434 1.15 9.48 82.37
CA LEU A 434 2.07 8.79 83.28
C LEU A 434 2.96 9.76 84.08
N ALA A 435 3.34 10.90 83.50
CA ALA A 435 4.09 11.94 84.21
C ALA A 435 3.24 12.69 85.26
N GLY A 436 1.93 12.87 85.01
CA GLY A 436 1.01 13.55 85.93
C GLY A 436 0.72 12.79 87.24
N LYS A 437 0.86 11.46 87.26
CA LYS A 437 0.60 10.64 88.47
C LYS A 437 1.75 10.60 89.47
N ARG A 438 2.94 11.12 89.13
CA ARG A 438 4.13 11.04 90.01
C ARG A 438 4.32 12.25 90.95
N LYS A 439 3.44 13.24 90.92
CA LYS A 439 3.54 14.48 91.73
C LYS A 439 2.51 14.62 92.86
N ARG A 440 1.84 13.53 93.26
CA ARG A 440 1.03 13.47 94.48
C ARG A 440 1.50 12.30 95.35
N ARG A 441 2.58 12.52 96.10
CA ARG A 441 2.87 11.87 97.38
C ARG A 441 3.67 12.83 98.23
#